data_AF-A0A3A0A4M1-F1
#
_entry.id   AF-A0A3A0A4M1-F1
#
_cell.length_a   1.000
_cell.length_b   1.000
_cell.length_c   1.000
_cell.angle_alpha   90.00
_cell.angle_beta   90.00
_cell.angle_gamma   90.00
#
_symmetry.space_group_name_H-M   'P 1'
#
loop_
_entity.id
_entity.type
_entity.pdbx_description
1 polymer ?
#
loop_
_entity_poly.entity_id
_entity_poly.type
_entity_poly.pdbx_seq_one_letter_code
_entity_poly.pdbx_strand_id
1 'polypeptide(L)'
;MEVQTMATANARQTGKGFITNLVLALIVILMVASVLNIIHQSANYHHNGGLSAILIGIGFGVAFAVTVYVVMVAESGATRWTAIAFATVFGVVSGAIQTDFYQAAGAAPHVAIAYGYGVPGFEAALAILEALLRKEETATRQRTLADELAAKLDVALAEQATANGLAANLQQQVDELTANLADANRQLEAAKTADANPPAPSTKQRATLTAKQIANCQKVADVAAKSGGFATDAELADLAEWTETTARRYRSLAVEHGFIHRNGDERYHPKEGDHV
;
A
#
# COMPACT_ATOMS: atom_id res chain seq x y z
N MET A 1 13.64 20.62 16.11
CA MET A 1 12.26 21.16 16.15
C MET A 1 11.26 20.05 16.46
N GLU A 2 11.31 18.90 15.76
CA GLU A 2 10.41 17.75 15.96
C GLU A 2 10.36 17.15 17.38
N VAL A 3 11.51 17.01 18.05
CA VAL A 3 11.61 16.44 19.42
C VAL A 3 10.85 17.30 20.44
N GLN A 4 10.86 18.62 20.26
CA GLN A 4 10.20 19.56 21.17
C GLN A 4 8.66 19.55 20.97
N THR A 5 8.21 19.34 19.73
CA THR A 5 6.80 19.12 19.38
C THR A 5 6.26 17.78 19.88
N MET A 6 7.04 16.70 19.83
CA MET A 6 6.61 15.39 20.34
C MET A 6 6.52 15.37 21.87
N ALA A 7 7.48 15.99 22.57
CA ALA A 7 7.46 16.08 24.03
C ALA A 7 6.27 16.92 24.54
N THR A 8 5.92 18.01 23.85
CA THR A 8 4.78 18.86 24.20
C THR A 8 3.43 18.20 23.87
N ALA A 9 3.34 17.41 22.80
CA ALA A 9 2.14 16.63 22.49
C ALA A 9 1.87 15.55 23.54
N ASN A 10 2.90 14.79 23.95
CA ASN A 10 2.77 13.77 24.99
C ASN A 10 2.39 14.36 26.35
N ALA A 11 2.98 15.49 26.74
CA ALA A 11 2.63 16.19 27.99
C ALA A 11 1.16 16.68 28.00
N ARG A 12 0.67 17.22 26.87
CA ARG A 12 -0.73 17.64 26.73
C ARG A 12 -1.71 16.47 26.79
N GLN A 13 -1.39 15.35 26.15
CA GLN A 13 -2.22 14.15 26.16
C GLN A 13 -2.28 13.53 27.56
N THR A 14 -1.17 13.54 28.28
CA THR A 14 -1.09 13.08 29.68
C THR A 14 -1.90 14.00 30.61
N GLY A 15 -1.79 15.32 30.43
CA GLY A 15 -2.57 16.30 31.20
C GLY A 15 -4.08 16.19 30.96
N LYS A 16 -4.50 15.97 29.71
CA LYS A 16 -5.92 15.78 29.37
C LYS A 16 -6.49 14.51 30.01
N GLY A 17 -5.78 13.37 29.93
CA GLY A 17 -6.22 12.12 30.57
C GLY A 17 -6.33 12.24 32.09
N PHE A 18 -5.41 12.96 32.74
CA PHE A 18 -5.50 13.26 34.17
C PHE A 18 -6.75 14.08 34.52
N ILE A 19 -7.04 15.15 33.77
CA ILE A 19 -8.21 16.01 34.00
C ILE A 19 -9.51 15.21 33.82
N THR A 20 -9.62 14.41 32.75
CA THR A 20 -10.81 13.57 32.51
C THR A 20 -11.06 12.61 33.69
N ASN A 21 -10.01 11.95 34.20
CA ASN A 21 -10.12 11.06 35.36
C ASN A 21 -10.51 11.81 36.64
N LEU A 22 -9.97 13.01 36.85
CA LEU A 22 -10.30 13.85 38.00
C LEU A 22 -11.77 14.28 37.97
N VAL A 23 -12.28 14.72 36.82
CA VAL A 23 -13.69 15.07 36.63
C VAL A 23 -14.59 13.88 36.93
N LEU A 24 -14.25 12.70 36.42
CA LEU A 24 -14.99 11.46 36.70
C LEU A 24 -15.01 11.11 38.19
N ALA A 25 -13.86 11.22 38.86
CA ALA A 25 -13.77 10.97 40.30
C ALA A 25 -14.64 11.95 41.11
N LEU A 26 -14.61 13.24 40.76
CA LEU A 26 -15.43 14.26 41.41
C LEU A 26 -16.93 14.03 41.20
N ILE A 27 -17.35 13.62 40.00
CA ILE A 27 -18.75 13.24 39.73
C ILE A 27 -19.18 12.10 40.65
N VAL A 28 -18.36 11.04 40.76
CA VAL A 28 -18.69 9.88 41.60
C VAL A 28 -18.79 10.27 43.08
N ILE A 29 -17.85 11.09 43.57
CA ILE A 29 -17.86 11.56 44.97
C ILE A 29 -19.11 12.37 45.28
N LEU A 30 -19.46 13.33 44.42
CA LEU A 30 -20.64 14.15 44.61
C LEU A 30 -21.92 13.32 44.51
N MET A 31 -22.01 12.43 43.52
CA MET A 31 -23.14 11.53 43.35
C MET A 31 -23.35 10.66 44.59
N VAL A 32 -22.29 10.07 45.15
CA VAL A 32 -22.38 9.27 46.38
C VAL A 32 -22.87 10.14 47.55
N ALA A 33 -22.35 11.35 47.71
CA ALA A 33 -22.79 12.27 48.76
C ALA A 33 -24.28 12.65 48.62
N SER A 34 -24.71 12.98 47.39
CA SER A 34 -26.11 13.27 47.03
C SER A 34 -27.02 12.08 47.34
N VAL A 35 -26.65 10.87 46.90
CA VAL A 35 -27.38 9.63 47.21
C VAL A 35 -27.53 9.44 48.71
N LEU A 36 -26.46 9.56 49.49
CA LEU A 36 -26.50 9.38 50.95
C LEU A 36 -27.39 10.43 51.64
N ASN A 37 -27.33 11.70 51.23
CA ASN A 37 -28.20 12.75 51.75
C ASN A 37 -29.68 12.45 51.48
N ILE A 38 -30.01 12.00 50.25
CA ILE A 38 -31.39 11.65 49.89
C ILE A 38 -31.84 10.39 50.62
N ILE A 39 -30.99 9.37 50.79
CA ILE A 39 -31.32 8.17 51.58
C ILE A 39 -31.65 8.57 53.01
N HIS A 40 -30.82 9.41 53.63
CA HIS A 40 -31.04 9.87 54.99
C HIS A 40 -32.37 10.62 55.12
N GLN A 41 -32.63 11.55 54.20
CA GLN A 41 -33.88 12.30 54.23
C GLN A 41 -35.09 11.40 53.95
N SER A 42 -34.97 10.44 53.03
CA SER A 42 -36.03 9.48 52.70
C SER A 42 -36.31 8.51 53.86
N ALA A 43 -35.30 8.13 54.64
CA ALA A 43 -35.47 7.31 55.83
C ALA A 43 -36.31 8.00 56.92
N ASN A 44 -36.35 9.34 56.95
CA ASN A 44 -37.22 10.09 57.86
C ASN A 44 -38.72 9.99 57.48
N TYR A 45 -39.03 9.73 56.21
CA TYR A 45 -40.41 9.60 55.70
C TYR A 45 -40.88 8.15 55.57
N HIS A 46 -39.95 7.21 55.42
CA HIS A 46 -40.25 5.79 55.40
C HIS A 46 -39.79 5.17 56.73
N HIS A 47 -40.76 4.85 57.60
CA HIS A 47 -40.64 4.45 59.01
C HIS A 47 -39.63 3.34 59.40
N ASN A 48 -38.76 2.85 58.52
CA ASN A 48 -37.73 1.85 58.84
C ASN A 48 -36.39 2.03 58.09
N GLY A 49 -36.13 3.17 57.41
CA GLY A 49 -34.86 3.37 56.67
C GLY A 49 -34.52 2.22 55.69
N GLY A 50 -35.55 1.49 55.26
CA GLY A 50 -35.40 0.21 54.56
C GLY A 50 -35.06 0.36 53.08
N LEU A 51 -35.19 -0.75 52.35
CA LEU A 51 -34.88 -0.84 50.91
C LEU A 51 -35.48 0.33 50.08
N SER A 52 -36.68 0.81 50.43
CA SER A 52 -37.33 1.95 49.76
C SER A 52 -36.48 3.22 49.78
N ALA A 53 -35.92 3.61 50.93
CA ALA A 53 -35.12 4.82 51.04
C ALA A 53 -33.83 4.72 50.23
N ILE A 54 -33.20 3.54 50.25
CA ILE A 54 -32.01 3.21 49.45
C ILE A 54 -32.31 3.31 47.95
N LEU A 55 -33.41 2.68 47.50
CA LEU A 55 -33.81 2.69 46.09
C LEU A 55 -34.17 4.10 45.60
N ILE A 56 -34.85 4.90 46.42
CA ILE A 56 -35.15 6.30 46.09
C ILE A 56 -33.88 7.11 45.97
N GLY A 57 -32.95 6.99 46.93
CA GLY A 57 -31.69 7.73 46.89
C GLY A 57 -30.83 7.37 45.69
N ILE A 58 -30.60 6.08 45.43
CA ILE A 58 -29.86 5.61 44.25
C ILE A 58 -30.57 6.04 42.97
N GLY A 59 -31.89 5.80 42.90
CA GLY A 59 -32.71 6.13 41.73
C GLY A 59 -32.62 7.60 41.36
N PHE A 60 -32.79 8.51 42.33
CA PHE A 60 -32.69 9.95 42.09
C PHE A 60 -31.27 10.39 41.72
N GLY A 61 -30.25 9.97 42.48
CA GLY A 61 -28.87 10.38 42.23
C GLY A 61 -28.36 9.93 40.86
N VAL A 62 -28.63 8.68 40.48
CA VAL A 62 -28.22 8.13 39.18
C VAL A 62 -29.06 8.72 38.05
N ALA A 63 -30.38 8.82 38.21
CA ALA A 63 -31.26 9.34 37.16
C ALA A 63 -30.89 10.78 36.79
N PHE A 64 -30.57 11.63 37.77
CA PHE A 64 -30.14 13.00 37.49
C PHE A 64 -28.87 13.04 36.64
N ALA A 65 -27.81 12.35 37.06
CA ALA A 65 -26.54 12.31 36.34
C ALA A 65 -26.68 11.74 34.92
N VAL A 66 -27.44 10.66 34.76
CA VAL A 66 -27.74 10.06 33.45
C VAL A 66 -28.49 11.04 32.57
N THR A 67 -29.48 11.74 33.10
CA THR A 67 -30.28 12.68 32.29
C THR A 67 -29.44 13.85 31.81
N VAL A 68 -28.56 14.40 32.66
CA VAL A 68 -27.58 15.44 32.25
C VAL A 68 -26.64 14.92 31.17
N TYR A 69 -26.16 13.68 31.28
CA TYR A 69 -25.32 13.07 30.25
C TYR A 69 -26.07 12.93 28.91
N VAL A 70 -27.34 12.49 28.95
CA VAL A 70 -28.19 12.36 27.76
C VAL A 70 -28.39 13.71 27.06
N VAL A 71 -28.56 14.81 27.81
CA VAL A 71 -28.63 16.17 27.22
C VAL A 71 -27.43 16.44 26.31
N MET A 72 -26.24 16.01 26.73
CA MET A 72 -24.99 16.29 26.02
C MET A 72 -24.78 15.38 24.80
N VAL A 73 -25.17 14.11 24.88
CA VAL A 73 -24.93 13.13 23.80
C VAL A 73 -26.07 13.08 22.78
N ALA A 74 -27.30 13.45 23.15
CA ALA A 74 -28.45 13.39 22.26
C ALA A 74 -28.23 14.22 20.96
N GLU A 75 -28.36 13.56 19.82
CA GLU A 75 -28.27 14.18 18.49
C GLU A 75 -29.61 14.80 18.06
N SER A 76 -30.72 14.16 18.42
CA SER A 76 -32.07 14.68 18.15
C SER A 76 -32.45 15.81 19.10
N GLY A 77 -32.94 16.92 18.53
CA GLY A 77 -33.43 18.07 19.29
C GLY A 77 -34.57 17.71 20.25
N ALA A 78 -35.50 16.84 19.83
CA ALA A 78 -36.63 16.42 20.67
C ALA A 78 -36.16 15.62 21.90
N THR A 79 -35.21 14.69 21.71
CA THR A 79 -34.62 13.91 22.80
C THR A 79 -33.85 14.81 23.76
N ARG A 80 -33.07 15.76 23.22
CA ARG A 80 -32.32 16.73 24.04
C ARG A 80 -33.24 17.59 24.88
N TRP A 81 -34.29 18.16 24.29
CA TRP A 81 -35.26 18.99 25.03
C TRP A 81 -36.00 18.21 26.11
N THR A 82 -36.39 16.97 25.81
CA THR A 82 -37.01 16.08 26.80
C THR A 82 -36.06 15.78 27.96
N ALA A 83 -34.79 15.50 27.66
CA ALA A 83 -33.77 15.31 28.69
C ALA A 83 -33.51 16.58 29.50
N ILE A 84 -33.49 17.77 28.89
CA ILE A 84 -33.38 19.04 29.60
C ILE A 84 -34.54 19.22 30.58
N ALA A 85 -35.78 18.93 30.14
CA ALA A 85 -36.95 19.02 31.00
C ALA A 85 -36.83 18.08 32.21
N PHE A 86 -36.47 16.81 32.00
CA PHE A 86 -36.29 15.87 33.10
C PHE A 86 -35.11 16.23 34.01
N ALA A 87 -33.97 16.65 33.46
CA ALA A 87 -32.82 17.06 34.24
C ALA A 87 -33.14 18.28 35.12
N THR A 88 -33.95 19.21 34.60
CA THR A 88 -34.42 20.37 35.38
C THR A 88 -35.29 19.93 36.54
N VAL A 89 -36.26 19.04 36.29
CA VAL A 89 -37.12 18.50 37.35
C VAL A 89 -36.30 17.77 38.42
N PHE A 90 -35.40 16.88 38.00
CA PHE A 90 -34.53 16.15 38.94
C PHE A 90 -33.60 17.08 39.72
N GLY A 91 -33.02 18.09 39.07
CA GLY A 91 -32.14 19.06 39.71
C GLY A 91 -32.87 19.88 40.77
N VAL A 92 -34.09 20.34 40.48
CA VAL A 92 -34.92 21.08 41.43
C VAL A 92 -35.33 20.21 42.62
N VAL A 93 -35.81 18.99 42.36
CA VAL A 93 -36.22 18.07 43.43
C VAL A 93 -35.03 17.66 44.30
N SER A 94 -33.90 17.32 43.68
CA SER A 94 -32.66 17.00 44.39
C SER A 94 -32.20 18.17 45.26
N GLY A 95 -32.19 19.39 44.70
CA GLY A 95 -31.80 20.59 45.43
C GLY A 95 -32.70 20.91 46.61
N ALA A 96 -34.02 20.73 46.46
CA ALA A 96 -34.98 20.91 47.53
C ALA A 96 -34.79 19.90 48.68
N ILE A 97 -34.65 18.60 48.35
CA ILE A 97 -34.43 17.55 49.36
C ILE A 97 -33.13 17.78 50.13
N GLN A 98 -32.06 18.14 49.44
CA GLN A 98 -30.77 18.41 50.07
C GLN A 98 -30.81 19.69 50.92
N THR A 99 -31.54 20.73 50.48
CA THR A 99 -31.76 21.93 51.27
C THR A 99 -32.47 21.60 52.60
N ASP A 100 -33.52 20.78 52.54
CA ASP A 100 -34.26 20.32 53.73
C ASP A 100 -33.37 19.52 54.68
N PHE A 101 -32.53 18.62 54.15
CA PHE A 101 -31.53 17.88 54.93
C PHE A 101 -30.58 18.81 55.68
N TYR A 102 -30.00 19.82 55.02
CA TYR A 102 -29.08 20.76 55.67
C TYR A 102 -29.78 21.67 56.68
N GLN A 103 -31.03 22.07 56.42
CA GLN A 103 -31.83 22.83 57.40
C GLN A 103 -32.14 22.00 58.65
N ALA A 104 -32.52 20.74 58.47
CA ALA A 104 -32.73 19.81 59.58
C ALA A 104 -31.46 19.58 60.40
N ALA A 105 -30.28 19.66 59.77
CA ALA A 105 -28.98 19.62 60.44
C ALA A 105 -28.58 20.95 61.13
N GLY A 106 -29.43 21.98 61.09
CA GLY A 106 -29.21 23.26 61.78
C GLY A 106 -28.47 24.33 60.96
N ALA A 107 -28.29 24.13 59.65
CA ALA A 107 -27.68 25.15 58.80
C ALA A 107 -28.59 26.37 58.63
N ALA A 108 -28.00 27.57 58.57
CA ALA A 108 -28.75 28.78 58.25
C ALA A 108 -29.41 28.67 56.86
N PRO A 109 -30.59 29.30 56.62
CA PRO A 109 -31.37 29.08 55.39
C PRO A 109 -30.60 29.29 54.09
N HIS A 110 -29.78 30.35 54.02
CA HIS A 110 -28.97 30.65 52.83
C HIS A 110 -27.85 29.62 52.61
N VAL A 111 -27.26 29.10 53.70
CA VAL A 111 -26.24 28.04 53.64
C VAL A 111 -26.86 26.74 53.15
N ALA A 112 -28.01 26.36 53.70
CA ALA A 112 -28.71 25.16 53.29
C ALA A 112 -29.13 25.20 51.82
N ILE A 113 -29.61 26.34 51.31
CA ILE A 113 -29.93 26.52 49.89
C ILE A 113 -28.66 26.39 49.03
N ALA A 114 -27.56 27.03 49.45
CA ALA A 114 -26.30 27.00 48.71
C ALA A 114 -25.74 25.57 48.60
N TYR A 115 -25.73 24.81 49.69
CA TYR A 115 -25.31 23.40 49.65
C TYR A 115 -26.33 22.52 48.92
N GLY A 116 -27.62 22.73 49.16
CA GLY A 116 -28.69 21.92 48.59
C GLY A 116 -28.71 21.97 47.08
N TYR A 117 -28.70 23.15 46.48
CA TYR A 117 -28.64 23.32 45.01
C TYR A 117 -27.21 23.29 44.46
N GLY A 118 -26.21 23.53 45.30
CA GLY A 118 -24.81 23.50 44.91
C GLY A 118 -24.36 22.12 44.46
N VAL A 119 -24.65 21.07 45.23
CA VAL A 119 -24.27 19.68 44.88
C VAL A 119 -24.80 19.26 43.50
N PRO A 120 -26.12 19.29 43.21
CA PRO A 120 -26.62 18.92 41.88
C PRO A 120 -26.15 19.90 40.79
N GLY A 121 -25.92 21.17 41.13
CA GLY A 121 -25.32 22.14 40.20
C GLY A 121 -23.88 21.76 39.78
N PHE A 122 -23.04 21.38 40.74
CA PHE A 122 -21.66 20.93 40.48
C PHE A 122 -21.63 19.58 39.75
N GLU A 123 -22.51 18.64 40.10
CA GLU A 123 -22.67 17.38 39.38
C GLU A 123 -23.02 17.64 37.91
N ALA A 124 -23.99 18.53 37.64
CA ALA A 124 -24.38 18.86 36.27
C ALA A 124 -23.23 19.53 35.51
N ALA A 125 -22.54 20.50 36.13
CA ALA A 125 -21.40 21.17 35.51
C ALA A 125 -20.27 20.21 35.17
N LEU A 126 -19.93 19.28 36.08
CA LEU A 126 -18.90 18.28 35.84
C LEU A 126 -19.33 17.26 34.79
N ALA A 127 -20.58 16.82 34.77
CA ALA A 127 -21.10 15.93 33.74
C ALA A 127 -21.07 16.59 32.34
N ILE A 128 -21.36 17.90 32.26
CA ILE A 128 -21.21 18.67 31.02
C ILE A 128 -19.74 18.72 30.59
N LEU A 129 -18.82 19.03 31.51
CA LEU A 129 -17.38 19.06 31.21
C LEU A 129 -16.87 17.70 30.74
N GLU A 130 -17.28 16.62 31.40
CA GLU A 130 -16.94 15.24 31.03
C GLU A 130 -17.41 14.92 29.61
N ALA A 131 -18.66 15.26 29.29
CA ALA A 131 -19.21 15.03 27.96
C ALA A 131 -18.49 15.87 26.87
N LEU A 132 -18.10 17.11 27.17
CA LEU A 132 -17.32 17.94 26.26
C LEU A 132 -15.92 17.36 26.02
N LEU A 133 -15.23 16.92 27.08
CA LEU A 133 -13.92 16.28 26.98
C LEU A 133 -13.98 15.03 26.10
N ARG A 134 -15.00 14.18 26.29
CA ARG A 134 -15.22 12.99 25.45
C ARG A 134 -15.51 13.32 23.98
N LYS A 135 -16.26 14.38 23.70
CA LYS A 135 -16.52 14.83 22.33
C LYS A 135 -15.24 15.25 21.63
N GLU A 136 -14.37 15.98 22.31
CA GLU A 136 -13.07 16.36 21.75
C GLU A 136 -12.18 15.14 21.47
N GLU A 137 -12.15 14.15 22.37
CA GLU A 137 -11.41 12.90 22.17
C GLU A 137 -11.93 12.12 20.96
N THR A 138 -13.26 12.03 20.83
CA THR A 138 -13.90 11.34 19.70
C THR A 138 -13.61 12.04 18.38
N ALA A 139 -13.73 13.37 18.34
CA ALA A 139 -13.43 14.17 17.15
C ALA A 139 -11.95 14.07 16.75
N THR A 140 -11.03 14.05 17.73
CA THR A 140 -9.60 13.87 17.47
C THR A 140 -9.32 12.50 16.88
N ARG A 141 -9.90 11.43 17.47
CA ARG A 141 -9.75 10.06 16.97
C ARG A 141 -10.31 9.89 15.55
N GLN A 142 -11.45 10.53 15.26
CA GLN A 142 -12.03 10.49 13.92
C GLN A 142 -11.15 11.18 12.88
N ARG A 143 -10.52 12.31 13.23
CA ARG A 143 -9.56 12.99 12.34
C ARG A 143 -8.34 12.13 12.06
N THR A 144 -7.73 11.54 13.09
CA THR A 144 -6.57 10.66 12.88
C THR A 144 -6.89 9.46 11.99
N LEU A 145 -8.07 8.86 12.15
CA LEU A 145 -8.51 7.75 11.30
C LEU A 145 -8.79 8.21 9.86
N ALA A 146 -9.34 9.41 9.67
CA ALA A 146 -9.55 9.99 8.35
C ALA A 146 -8.21 10.27 7.64
N ASP A 147 -7.22 10.81 8.37
CA ASP A 147 -5.88 11.07 7.83
C ASP A 147 -5.16 9.76 7.46
N GLU A 148 -5.25 8.72 8.30
CA GLU A 148 -4.71 7.39 7.98
C GLU A 148 -5.38 6.76 6.75
N LEU A 149 -6.70 6.92 6.62
CA LEU A 149 -7.44 6.40 5.48
C LEU A 149 -7.08 7.17 4.20
N ALA A 150 -6.94 8.49 4.27
CA ALA A 150 -6.48 9.31 3.15
C ALA A 150 -5.08 8.91 2.70
N ALA A 151 -4.14 8.72 3.63
CA ALA A 151 -2.79 8.25 3.31
C ALA A 151 -2.79 6.86 2.63
N LYS A 152 -3.62 5.94 3.10
CA LYS A 152 -3.78 4.61 2.46
C LYS A 152 -4.39 4.72 1.07
N LEU A 153 -5.36 5.62 0.89
CA LEU A 153 -5.99 5.85 -0.40
C LEU A 153 -4.96 6.42 -1.40
N ASP A 154 -4.15 7.39 -0.99
CA ASP A 154 -3.09 7.97 -1.83
C ASP A 154 -2.07 6.91 -2.28
N VAL A 155 -1.66 6.01 -1.38
CA VAL A 155 -0.78 4.88 -1.73
C VAL A 155 -1.46 3.95 -2.74
N ALA A 156 -2.72 3.57 -2.51
CA ALA A 156 -3.47 2.72 -3.43
C ALA A 156 -3.65 3.36 -4.83
N LEU A 157 -3.90 4.67 -4.88
CA LEU A 157 -3.97 5.42 -6.15
C LEU A 157 -2.61 5.45 -6.86
N ALA A 158 -1.50 5.62 -6.14
CA ALA A 158 -0.17 5.58 -6.71
C ALA A 158 0.18 4.18 -7.25
N GLU A 159 -0.16 3.11 -6.53
CA GLU A 159 -0.02 1.72 -6.99
C GLU A 159 -0.86 1.45 -8.24
N GLN A 160 -2.11 1.94 -8.27
CA GLN A 160 -2.95 1.79 -9.45
C GLN A 160 -2.42 2.57 -10.66
N ALA A 161 -1.88 3.77 -10.44
CA ALA A 161 -1.27 4.57 -11.50
C ALA A 161 -0.02 3.87 -12.08
N THR A 162 0.81 3.26 -11.25
CA THR A 162 1.98 2.49 -11.72
C THR A 162 1.56 1.23 -12.47
N ALA A 163 0.54 0.49 -11.99
CA ALA A 163 -0.01 -0.66 -12.69
C ALA A 163 -0.58 -0.29 -14.07
N ASN A 164 -1.32 0.82 -14.17
CA ASN A 164 -1.85 1.33 -15.43
C ASN A 164 -0.72 1.76 -16.39
N GLY A 165 0.33 2.40 -15.87
CA GLY A 165 1.52 2.76 -16.66
C GLY A 165 2.24 1.53 -17.22
N LEU A 166 2.37 0.46 -16.42
CA LEU A 166 2.94 -0.80 -16.86
C LEU A 166 2.08 -1.48 -17.93
N ALA A 167 0.76 -1.51 -17.74
CA ALA A 167 -0.18 -2.06 -18.72
C ALA A 167 -0.11 -1.32 -20.07
N ALA A 168 -0.02 0.01 -20.05
CA ALA A 168 0.14 0.81 -21.26
C ALA A 168 1.47 0.51 -21.99
N ASN A 169 2.56 0.33 -21.24
CA ASN A 169 3.86 -0.05 -21.82
C ASN A 169 3.83 -1.45 -22.43
N LEU A 170 3.22 -2.43 -21.75
CA LEU A 170 3.03 -3.77 -22.33
C LEU A 170 2.20 -3.72 -23.62
N GLN A 171 1.14 -2.91 -23.66
CA GLN A 171 0.33 -2.76 -24.87
C GLN A 171 1.16 -2.20 -26.04
N GLN A 172 2.00 -1.19 -25.79
CA GLN A 172 2.91 -0.66 -26.82
C GLN A 172 3.87 -1.73 -27.36
N GLN A 173 4.43 -2.58 -26.48
CA GLN A 173 5.30 -3.68 -26.91
C GLN A 173 4.55 -4.73 -27.76
N VAL A 174 3.32 -5.06 -27.39
CA VAL A 174 2.47 -5.97 -28.17
C VAL A 174 2.16 -5.38 -29.54
N ASP A 175 1.84 -4.10 -29.62
CA ASP A 175 1.57 -3.42 -30.88
C ASP A 175 2.80 -3.39 -31.80
N GLU A 176 3.99 -3.12 -31.23
CA GLU A 176 5.26 -3.15 -31.97
C GLU A 176 5.62 -4.56 -32.47
N LEU A 177 5.47 -5.59 -31.62
CA LEU A 177 5.65 -6.99 -32.02
C LEU A 177 4.67 -7.40 -33.13
N THR A 178 3.42 -6.95 -33.05
CA THR A 178 2.40 -7.22 -34.05
C THR A 178 2.74 -6.58 -35.40
N ALA A 179 3.24 -5.33 -35.37
CA ALA A 179 3.72 -4.64 -36.57
C ALA A 179 4.91 -5.37 -37.21
N ASN A 180 5.90 -5.76 -36.41
CA ASN A 180 7.06 -6.52 -36.86
C ASN A 180 6.67 -7.87 -37.49
N LEU A 181 5.71 -8.58 -36.87
CA LEU A 181 5.19 -9.84 -37.40
C LEU A 181 4.47 -9.63 -38.75
N ALA A 182 3.69 -8.56 -38.88
CA ALA A 182 3.00 -8.22 -40.12
C ALA A 182 3.97 -7.86 -41.25
N ASP A 183 5.07 -7.17 -40.94
CA ASP A 183 6.15 -6.89 -41.89
C ASP A 183 6.90 -8.16 -42.30
N ALA A 184 7.24 -9.03 -41.35
CA ALA A 184 7.88 -10.32 -41.63
C ALA A 184 6.99 -11.22 -42.51
N ASN A 185 5.69 -11.29 -42.24
CA ASN A 185 4.74 -12.01 -43.10
C ASN A 185 4.67 -11.40 -44.50
N ARG A 186 4.66 -10.07 -44.64
CA ARG A 186 4.72 -9.42 -45.96
C ARG A 186 5.99 -9.77 -46.72
N GLN A 187 7.14 -9.81 -46.04
CA GLN A 187 8.41 -10.23 -46.65
C GLN A 187 8.39 -11.70 -47.06
N LEU A 188 7.79 -12.58 -46.24
CA LEU A 188 7.64 -14.00 -46.57
C LEU A 188 6.74 -14.21 -47.79
N GLU A 189 5.60 -13.52 -47.87
CA GLU A 189 4.71 -13.61 -49.04
C GLU A 189 5.35 -12.97 -50.29
N ALA A 190 6.13 -11.89 -50.14
CA ALA A 190 6.94 -11.33 -51.22
C ALA A 190 8.01 -12.31 -51.71
N ALA A 191 8.66 -13.05 -50.80
CA ALA A 191 9.63 -14.09 -51.15
C ALA A 191 8.97 -15.28 -51.86
N LYS A 192 7.80 -15.74 -51.40
CA LYS A 192 7.03 -16.81 -52.04
C LYS A 192 6.53 -16.41 -53.43
N THR A 193 6.09 -15.17 -53.62
CA THR A 193 5.66 -14.66 -54.93
C THR A 193 6.84 -14.44 -55.89
N ALA A 194 8.01 -14.06 -55.37
CA ALA A 194 9.26 -14.04 -56.14
C ALA A 194 9.70 -15.44 -56.61
N ASP A 195 9.38 -16.49 -55.84
CA ASP A 195 9.62 -17.90 -56.21
C ASP A 195 8.54 -18.45 -57.18
N ALA A 196 7.30 -17.95 -57.09
CA ALA A 196 6.17 -18.36 -57.94
C ALA A 196 6.12 -17.68 -59.33
N ASN A 197 6.81 -16.55 -59.51
CA ASN A 197 6.95 -15.88 -60.80
C ASN A 197 8.41 -15.44 -60.98
N PRO A 198 9.30 -16.31 -61.49
CA PRO A 198 10.70 -15.98 -61.57
C PRO A 198 10.90 -14.84 -62.58
N PRO A 199 11.45 -13.67 -62.18
CA PRO A 199 12.08 -12.81 -63.16
C PRO A 199 13.19 -13.62 -63.83
N ALA A 200 13.36 -13.44 -65.16
CA ALA A 200 14.44 -14.05 -65.92
C ALA A 200 15.75 -13.95 -65.13
N PRO A 201 16.53 -15.04 -65.03
CA PRO A 201 17.52 -15.21 -63.99
C PRO A 201 18.49 -14.04 -63.95
N SER A 202 18.39 -13.19 -62.91
CA SER A 202 19.50 -12.32 -62.56
C SER A 202 20.57 -13.24 -62.02
N THR A 203 21.53 -13.54 -62.89
CA THR A 203 22.74 -14.28 -62.59
C THR A 203 23.37 -13.62 -61.36
N LYS A 204 23.23 -14.23 -60.16
CA LYS A 204 24.27 -14.07 -59.15
C LYS A 204 25.53 -14.50 -59.88
N GLN A 205 26.38 -13.54 -60.24
CA GLN A 205 27.71 -13.81 -60.76
C GLN A 205 28.40 -14.68 -59.71
N ARG A 206 28.35 -16.01 -59.89
CA ARG A 206 29.43 -16.88 -59.44
C ARG A 206 30.64 -16.28 -60.13
N ALA A 207 31.48 -15.58 -59.36
CA ALA A 207 32.70 -15.01 -59.89
C ALA A 207 33.46 -16.13 -60.59
N THR A 208 33.56 -16.05 -61.91
CA THR A 208 34.36 -16.99 -62.69
C THR A 208 35.79 -16.82 -62.20
N LEU A 209 36.38 -17.88 -61.64
CA LEU A 209 37.76 -17.83 -61.19
C LEU A 209 38.66 -17.39 -62.35
N THR A 210 39.52 -16.41 -62.11
CA THR A 210 40.56 -16.07 -63.09
C THR A 210 41.48 -17.28 -63.30
N ALA A 211 42.11 -17.39 -64.47
CA ALA A 211 43.05 -18.48 -64.76
C ALA A 211 44.14 -18.63 -63.67
N LYS A 212 44.60 -17.52 -63.09
CA LYS A 212 45.56 -17.52 -61.97
C LYS A 212 44.97 -18.11 -60.68
N GLN A 213 43.70 -17.86 -60.39
CA GLN A 213 43.03 -18.44 -59.23
C GLN A 213 42.76 -19.93 -59.42
N ILE A 214 42.38 -20.36 -60.63
CA ILE A 214 42.25 -21.79 -60.97
C ILE A 214 43.58 -22.50 -60.78
N ALA A 215 44.68 -21.96 -61.32
CA ALA A 215 46.01 -22.54 -61.17
C ALA A 215 46.44 -22.67 -59.70
N ASN A 216 46.12 -21.67 -58.86
CA ASN A 216 46.42 -21.73 -57.43
C ASN A 216 45.51 -22.73 -56.70
N CYS A 217 44.22 -22.84 -57.04
CA CYS A 217 43.35 -23.89 -56.49
C CYS A 217 43.79 -25.30 -56.91
N GLN A 218 44.26 -25.48 -58.15
CA GLN A 218 44.87 -26.73 -58.61
C GLN A 218 46.16 -27.03 -57.84
N LYS A 219 47.02 -26.03 -57.61
CA LYS A 219 48.23 -26.21 -56.78
C LYS A 219 47.88 -26.67 -55.35
N VAL A 220 46.79 -26.15 -54.76
CA VAL A 220 46.31 -26.62 -53.44
C VAL A 220 45.88 -28.10 -53.51
N ALA A 221 45.15 -28.51 -54.54
CA ALA A 221 44.74 -29.90 -54.73
C ALA A 221 45.95 -30.82 -54.97
N ASP A 222 46.93 -30.39 -55.76
CA ASP A 222 48.17 -31.13 -56.02
C ASP A 222 49.01 -31.30 -54.75
N VAL A 223 49.10 -30.26 -53.91
CA VAL A 223 49.77 -30.32 -52.62
C VAL A 223 49.08 -31.35 -51.72
N ALA A 224 47.75 -31.28 -51.61
CA ALA A 224 46.97 -32.26 -50.84
C ALA A 224 47.16 -33.69 -51.36
N ALA A 225 47.21 -33.89 -52.68
CA ALA A 225 47.45 -35.20 -53.28
C ALA A 225 48.85 -35.75 -52.94
N LYS A 226 49.88 -34.91 -52.98
CA LYS A 226 51.28 -35.31 -52.76
C LYS A 226 51.63 -35.51 -51.29
N SER A 227 51.00 -34.77 -50.38
CA SER A 227 51.27 -34.84 -48.93
C SER A 227 50.37 -35.81 -48.17
N GLY A 228 49.43 -36.49 -48.85
CA GLY A 228 48.41 -37.31 -48.20
C GLY A 228 47.40 -36.49 -47.38
N GLY A 229 47.11 -35.27 -47.86
CA GLY A 229 46.27 -34.26 -47.22
C GLY A 229 47.05 -33.27 -46.34
N PHE A 230 46.38 -32.21 -45.90
CA PHE A 230 46.89 -31.23 -44.93
C PHE A 230 45.78 -30.83 -43.95
N ALA A 231 46.11 -30.54 -42.69
CA ALA A 231 45.12 -30.22 -41.64
C ALA A 231 44.94 -28.71 -41.44
N THR A 232 46.00 -27.91 -41.63
CA THR A 232 46.02 -26.49 -41.24
C THR A 232 46.48 -25.56 -42.35
N ASP A 233 46.15 -24.27 -42.21
CA ASP A 233 46.61 -23.23 -43.14
C ASP A 233 48.13 -23.04 -43.10
N ALA A 234 48.75 -23.26 -41.94
CA ALA A 234 50.21 -23.21 -41.77
C ALA A 234 50.89 -24.37 -42.49
N GLU A 235 50.36 -25.59 -42.37
CA GLU A 235 50.87 -26.76 -43.09
C GLU A 235 50.77 -26.59 -44.60
N LEU A 236 49.64 -26.06 -45.11
CA LEU A 236 49.50 -25.72 -46.53
C LEU A 236 50.45 -24.60 -46.96
N ALA A 237 50.67 -23.61 -46.10
CA ALA A 237 51.59 -22.51 -46.36
C ALA A 237 53.03 -23.00 -46.54
N ASP A 238 53.49 -23.90 -45.66
CA ASP A 238 54.82 -24.50 -45.73
C ASP A 238 54.96 -25.39 -46.98
N LEU A 239 53.97 -26.26 -47.25
CA LEU A 239 54.00 -27.18 -48.39
C LEU A 239 53.88 -26.48 -49.76
N ALA A 240 53.19 -25.34 -49.82
CA ALA A 240 53.00 -24.59 -51.06
C ALA A 240 53.98 -23.41 -51.22
N GLU A 241 54.88 -23.21 -50.26
CA GLU A 241 55.80 -22.07 -50.14
C GLU A 241 55.06 -20.72 -50.22
N TRP A 242 53.98 -20.61 -49.47
CA TRP A 242 53.11 -19.44 -49.42
C TRP A 242 53.07 -18.83 -48.02
N THR A 243 52.63 -17.58 -47.93
CA THR A 243 52.19 -17.01 -46.64
C THR A 243 50.91 -17.69 -46.18
N GLU A 244 50.69 -17.83 -44.86
CA GLU A 244 49.46 -18.40 -44.29
C GLU A 244 48.18 -17.70 -44.77
N THR A 245 48.22 -16.38 -44.98
CA THR A 245 47.08 -15.62 -45.53
C THR A 245 46.72 -16.05 -46.96
N THR A 246 47.74 -16.30 -47.78
CA THR A 246 47.58 -16.78 -49.16
C THR A 246 47.07 -18.22 -49.19
N ALA A 247 47.61 -19.08 -48.32
CA ALA A 247 47.16 -20.46 -48.14
C ALA A 247 45.68 -20.51 -47.71
N ARG A 248 45.29 -19.74 -46.69
CA ARG A 248 43.90 -19.63 -46.23
C ARG A 248 42.95 -19.20 -47.34
N ARG A 249 43.33 -18.16 -48.09
CA ARG A 249 42.52 -17.63 -49.20
C ARG A 249 42.27 -18.69 -50.27
N TYR A 250 43.33 -19.36 -50.75
CA TYR A 250 43.18 -20.34 -51.82
C TYR A 250 42.62 -21.67 -51.34
N ARG A 251 42.81 -22.06 -50.08
CA ARG A 251 42.10 -23.20 -49.47
C ARG A 251 40.60 -22.93 -49.44
N SER A 252 40.16 -21.80 -48.91
CA SER A 252 38.73 -21.45 -48.87
C SER A 252 38.12 -21.41 -50.28
N LEU A 253 38.84 -20.84 -51.25
CA LEU A 253 38.41 -20.81 -52.65
C LEU A 253 38.37 -22.20 -53.28
N ALA A 254 39.36 -23.06 -52.97
CA ALA A 254 39.43 -24.43 -53.46
C ALA A 254 38.30 -25.31 -52.87
N VAL A 255 37.89 -25.09 -51.62
CA VAL A 255 36.72 -25.75 -51.01
C VAL A 255 35.43 -25.26 -51.67
N GLU A 256 35.26 -23.93 -51.79
CA GLU A 256 34.05 -23.31 -52.37
C GLU A 256 33.81 -23.76 -53.82
N HIS A 257 34.89 -23.91 -54.59
CA HIS A 257 34.83 -24.35 -55.98
C HIS A 257 35.08 -25.86 -56.18
N GLY A 258 35.18 -26.63 -55.09
CA GLY A 258 35.18 -28.09 -55.12
C GLY A 258 36.47 -28.78 -55.62
N PHE A 259 37.62 -28.12 -55.53
CA PHE A 259 38.94 -28.71 -55.83
C PHE A 259 39.45 -29.62 -54.70
N ILE A 260 39.09 -29.31 -53.45
CA ILE A 260 39.43 -30.08 -52.25
C ILE A 260 38.22 -30.22 -51.34
N HIS A 261 38.23 -31.21 -50.46
CA HIS A 261 37.21 -31.43 -49.45
C HIS A 261 37.85 -31.87 -48.12
N ARG A 262 37.17 -31.64 -47.00
CA ARG A 262 37.64 -32.10 -45.68
C ARG A 262 36.99 -33.44 -45.38
N ASN A 263 37.81 -34.49 -45.18
CA ASN A 263 37.32 -35.82 -44.81
C ASN A 263 37.15 -35.96 -43.29
N GLY A 264 36.58 -37.09 -42.87
CA GLY A 264 36.36 -37.43 -41.46
C GLY A 264 37.63 -37.60 -40.62
N ASP A 265 38.81 -37.58 -41.23
CA ASP A 265 40.13 -37.51 -40.59
C ASP A 265 40.57 -36.07 -40.28
N GLU A 266 39.68 -35.09 -40.47
CA GLU A 266 39.89 -33.67 -40.28
C GLU A 266 40.92 -33.02 -41.22
N ARG A 267 41.41 -33.73 -42.24
CA ARG A 267 42.37 -33.21 -43.24
C ARG A 267 41.68 -32.88 -44.56
N TYR A 268 42.27 -31.94 -45.30
CA TYR A 268 41.84 -31.57 -46.64
C TYR A 268 42.51 -32.48 -47.66
N HIS A 269 41.70 -33.12 -48.49
CA HIS A 269 42.12 -34.02 -49.56
C HIS A 269 41.67 -33.48 -50.91
N PRO A 270 42.40 -33.79 -52.00
CA PRO A 270 41.90 -33.52 -53.34
C PRO A 270 40.56 -34.25 -53.52
N LYS A 271 39.63 -33.64 -54.23
CA LYS A 271 38.46 -34.38 -54.68
C LYS A 271 38.94 -35.46 -55.66
N GLU A 272 38.74 -36.75 -55.35
CA GLU A 272 39.01 -37.83 -56.30
C GLU A 272 38.30 -37.53 -57.62
N GLY A 273 39.06 -37.38 -58.72
CA GLY A 273 38.48 -37.17 -60.05
C GLY A 273 37.79 -38.45 -60.52
N ASP A 274 36.58 -38.38 -61.07
CA ASP A 274 36.45 -38.19 -62.52
C ASP A 274 37.53 -37.28 -63.11
N HIS A 275 38.63 -37.92 -63.52
CA HIS A 275 39.42 -37.41 -64.63
C HIS A 275 38.57 -37.53 -65.90
N VAL A 276 38.60 -36.48 -66.73
CA VAL A 276 38.23 -36.55 -68.15
C VAL A 276 38.98 -37.69 -68.84
#